data_AF-X0WB55-F1
#
_entry.id   AF-X0WB55-F1
#
_cell.length_a   1.000
_cell.length_b   1.000
_cell.length_c   1.000
_cell.angle_alpha   90.00
_cell.angle_beta   90.00
_cell.angle_gamma   90.00
#
_symmetry.space_group_name_H-M   'P 1'
#
loop_
_entity.id
_entity.type
_entity.pdbx_description
1 polymer ?
#
loop_
_entity_poly.entity_id
_entity_poly.type
_entity_poly.pdbx_seq_one_letter_code
_entity_poly.pdbx_strand_id
1 'polypeptide(L)' 'QFTRQKQVMAFLLLEDEAGFFEVIAFPAVYQKYSNLFRKEAPLLIEGVLSKDSGGSKIIARKIVNIDSI' A
#
# COMPACT_ATOMS: atom_id res chain seq x y z
N GLN A 1 -10.31 0.51 -5.66
CA GLN A 1 -10.23 1.85 -6.28
C GLN A 1 -9.75 1.69 -7.72
N PHE A 2 -9.92 2.70 -8.57
CA PHE A 2 -9.47 2.63 -9.96
C PHE A 2 -8.57 3.82 -10.32
N THR A 3 -7.57 3.57 -11.17
CA THR A 3 -6.79 4.64 -11.79
C THR A 3 -7.65 5.42 -12.79
N ARG A 4 -7.15 6.57 -13.26
CA ARG A 4 -7.76 7.31 -14.37
C ARG A 4 -7.95 6.47 -15.63
N GLN A 5 -7.11 5.45 -15.83
CA GLN A 5 -7.18 4.50 -16.94
C GLN A 5 -8.07 3.29 -16.63
N LYS A 6 -8.91 3.36 -15.59
CA LYS A 6 -9.85 2.31 -15.15
C LYS A 6 -9.20 0.98 -14.75
N GLN A 7 -7.94 1.01 -14.31
CA GLN A 7 -7.27 -0.18 -13.78
C GLN A 7 -7.42 -0.27 -12.27
N VAL A 8 -7.60 -1.47 -11.72
CA VAL A 8 -7.79 -1.68 -10.28
C VAL A 8 -6.52 -1.29 -9.51
N MET A 9 -6.71 -0.57 -8.42
CA MET A 9 -5.67 -0.17 -7.46
C MET A 9 -6.24 -0.18 -6.03
N ALA A 10 -5.35 -0.14 -5.04
CA ALA A 10 -5.72 -0.01 -3.63
C ALA A 10 -5.05 1.18 -2.97
N PHE A 11 -5.78 1.79 -2.05
CA PHE A 11 -5.23 2.62 -0.98
C PHE A 11 -5.32 1.77 0.28
N LEU A 12 -4.20 1.61 0.96
CA LEU A 12 -4.08 0.93 2.24
C LEU A 12 -3.83 2.02 3.29
N LEU A 13 -4.51 1.90 4.43
CA LEU A 13 -4.22 2.67 5.61
C LEU A 13 -3.52 1.72 6.57
N LEU A 14 -2.26 1.99 6.88
CA LEU A 14 -1.46 1.21 7.82
C LEU A 14 -1.18 2.05 9.06
N GLU A 15 -0.89 1.37 10.16
CA GLU A 15 -0.62 1.97 11.46
C GLU A 15 0.66 1.37 12.03
N ASP A 16 1.51 2.21 12.60
CA ASP A 16 2.65 1.83 13.46
C ASP A 16 2.60 2.64 14.77
N GLU A 17 3.64 2.55 15.62
CA GLU A 17 3.66 3.30 16.88
C GLU A 17 3.67 4.83 16.71
N ALA A 18 4.00 5.35 15.53
CA ALA A 18 3.95 6.78 15.21
C ALA A 18 2.59 7.22 14.65
N GLY A 19 1.74 6.28 14.24
CA GLY A 19 0.35 6.50 13.84
C GLY A 19 0.05 6.01 12.43
N PHE A 20 -0.97 6.61 11.81
CA PHE A 20 -1.46 6.18 10.50
C PHE A 20 -0.70 6.78 9.34
N PHE A 21 -0.45 5.95 8.31
CA PHE A 21 0.08 6.39 7.03
C PHE A 21 -0.61 5.69 5.87
N GLU A 22 -0.65 6.37 4.72
CA GLU A 22 -1.31 5.85 3.52
C GLU A 22 -0.30 5.23 2.56
N VAL A 23 -0.66 4.06 2.03
CA VAL A 23 0.10 3.36 1.00
C VAL A 23 -0.76 3.19 -0.25
N ILE A 24 -0.18 3.48 -1.41
CA ILE A 24 -0.83 3.30 -2.71
C ILE A 24 -0.22 2.06 -3.38
N ALA A 25 -1.09 1.10 -3.71
CA ALA A 25 -0.75 -0.03 -4.57
C ALA A 25 -1.36 0.20 -5.97
N PHE A 26 -0.52 0.68 -6.89
CA PHE A 26 -0.89 0.83 -8.31
C PHE A 26 -1.14 -0.54 -8.97
N PRO A 27 -1.78 -0.58 -10.16
CA PRO A 27 -2.32 -1.81 -10.72
C PRO A 27 -1.38 -3.01 -10.77
N ALA A 28 -0.13 -2.83 -11.20
CA ALA A 28 0.85 -3.93 -11.26
C ALA A 28 1.14 -4.52 -9.87
N VAL A 29 1.24 -3.66 -8.84
CA VAL A 29 1.50 -4.06 -7.45
C VAL A 29 0.24 -4.65 -6.83
N TYR A 30 -0.93 -4.04 -7.09
CA TYR A 30 -2.21 -4.58 -6.65
C TYR A 30 -2.43 -5.99 -7.18
N GLN A 31 -2.25 -6.21 -8.49
CA GLN A 31 -2.47 -7.51 -9.11
C GLN A 31 -1.57 -8.60 -8.51
N LYS A 32 -0.33 -8.23 -8.14
CA LYS A 32 0.64 -9.17 -7.57
C LYS A 32 0.38 -9.51 -6.10
N TYR A 33 -0.09 -8.56 -5.30
CA TYR A 33 -0.13 -8.68 -3.84
C TYR A 33 -1.53 -8.53 -3.22
N SER A 34 -2.59 -8.46 -4.03
CA SER A 34 -3.97 -8.26 -3.54
C SER A 34 -4.43 -9.34 -2.55
N ASN A 35 -3.88 -10.55 -2.64
CA ASN A 35 -4.13 -11.66 -1.71
C ASN A 35 -3.67 -11.35 -0.26
N LEU A 36 -2.74 -10.42 -0.09
CA LEU A 36 -2.23 -9.96 1.20
C LEU A 36 -3.09 -8.86 1.83
N PHE A 37 -4.00 -8.23 1.08
CA PHE A 37 -4.79 -7.09 1.55
C PHE A 37 -5.99 -7.54 2.37
N ARG A 38 -5.72 -7.95 3.62
CA ARG A 38 -6.72 -8.33 4.61
C ARG A 38 -6.70 -7.31 5.75
N LYS A 39 -7.85 -7.12 6.40
CA LYS A 39 -7.91 -6.27 7.60
C LYS A 39 -7.01 -6.87 8.67
N GLU A 40 -6.32 -5.98 9.40
CA GLU A 40 -5.46 -6.33 10.54
C GLU A 40 -4.33 -7.31 10.19
N ALA A 41 -3.97 -7.44 8.91
CA ALA A 41 -2.82 -8.23 8.50
C ALA A 41 -1.54 -7.39 8.67
N PRO A 42 -0.51 -7.92 9.36
CA PRO A 42 0.75 -7.22 9.51
C PRO A 42 1.55 -7.32 8.20
N LEU A 43 1.82 -6.15 7.60
CA LEU A 43 2.47 -6.05 6.30
C LEU A 43 3.77 -5.27 6.41
N LEU A 44 4.82 -5.78 5.77
CA LEU A 44 6.03 -5.02 5.50
C LEU A 44 5.95 -4.45 4.08
N ILE A 45 6.07 -3.12 3.99
CA ILE A 45 5.96 -2.37 2.74
C ILE A 45 7.31 -1.77 2.38
N GLU A 46 7.79 -2.07 1.17
CA GLU A 46 8.90 -1.36 0.55
C GLU A 46 8.36 -0.50 -0.59
N GLY A 47 8.73 0.77 -0.62
CA GLY A 47 8.18 1.72 -1.58
C GLY A 47 8.95 3.03 -1.67
N VAL A 48 8.38 3.97 -2.40
CA VAL A 48 8.91 5.33 -2.54
C VAL A 48 8.01 6.30 -1.82
N LEU A 49 8.59 7.15 -0.99
CA LEU A 49 7.89 8.26 -0.36
C LEU A 49 7.49 9.28 -1.43
N SER A 50 6.20 9.58 -1.52
CA SER A 50 5.64 10.63 -2.35
C SER A 50 5.05 11.70 -1.44
N LYS A 51 5.52 12.93 -1.57
CA LYS A 51 4.98 14.09 -0.86
C LYS A 51 4.28 15.00 -1.86
N ASP A 52 3.01 15.28 -1.60
CA ASP A 52 2.23 16.27 -2.33
C ASP A 52 1.55 17.24 -1.36
N SER A 53 0.77 18.19 -1.89
CA SER A 53 0.02 19.16 -1.08
C SER A 53 -1.03 18.52 -0.16
N GLY A 54 -1.40 17.26 -0.40
CA GLY A 54 -2.39 16.49 0.36
C GLY A 54 -1.79 15.55 1.41
N GLY A 55 -0.46 15.50 1.56
CA GLY A 55 0.21 14.73 2.60
C GLY A 55 1.38 13.88 2.09
N SER A 56 1.88 13.03 2.98
CA SER A 56 2.91 12.04 2.65
C SER A 56 2.27 10.67 2.44
N LYS A 57 2.50 10.05 1.29
CA LYS A 57 2.01 8.71 0.96
C LYS A 57 3.17 7.84 0.50
N ILE A 58 3.10 6.53 0.69
CA ILE A 58 4.07 5.58 0.17
C ILE A 58 3.52 4.95 -1.11
N ILE A 59 4.28 5.00 -2.20
CA ILE A 59 3.97 4.23 -3.41
C ILE A 59 4.65 2.86 -3.27
N ALA A 60 3.86 1.81 -3.04
CA ALA A 60 4.39 0.47 -2.80
C ALA A 60 5.07 -0.11 -4.05
N ARG A 61 6.16 -0.84 -3.85
CA ARG A 61 6.88 -1.63 -4.86
C ARG A 61 6.89 -3.11 -4.51
N LYS A 62 7.06 -3.43 -3.23
CA LYS A 62 7.04 -4.79 -2.69
C LYS A 62 6.23 -4.81 -1.40
N ILE A 63 5.46 -5.87 -1.24
CA ILE A 63 4.61 -6.11 -0.07
C ILE A 63 4.82 -7.56 0.33
N VAL A 64 5.05 -7.79 1.61
CA VAL A 64 5.16 -9.13 2.19
C VAL A 64 4.38 -9.17 3.50
N ASN A 65 3.85 -10.34 3.84
CA ASN A 65 3.34 -10.58 5.19
C ASN A 65 4.54 -10.73 6.12
N ILE A 66 4.57 -9.98 7.22
CA ILE A 66 5.68 -10.03 8.18
C ILE A 66 5.78 -11.41 8.85
N ASP A 67 4.64 -12.08 9.08
CA ASP A 67 4.58 -13.38 9.76
C ASP A 67 5.17 -14.53 8.92
N SER A 68 5.43 -14.26 7.63
CA SER A 68 5.98 -15.23 6.68
C SER A 68 7.48 -15.02 6.41
N ILE A 69 8.13 -14.13 7.18
CA ILE A 69 9.57 -13.84 7.10
C ILE A 69 10.34 -14.63 8.16
#